data_AF-A0A5C3L7Z1-F1
#
_entry.id   AF-A0A5C3L7Z1-F1
#
_cell.length_a   1.000
_cell.length_b   1.000
_cell.length_c   1.000
_cell.angle_alpha   90.00
_cell.angle_beta   90.00
_cell.angle_gamma   90.00
#
_symmetry.space_group_name_H-M   'P 1'
#
loop_
_entity.id
_entity.type
_entity.pdbx_description
1 polymer ?
#
loop_
_entity_poly.entity_id
_entity_poly.type
_entity_poly.pdbx_seq_one_letter_code
_entity_poly.pdbx_strand_id
1 'polypeptide(L)' 'MIITAGSDGFIEFRDTETRGLTRSIGPAPAPISSLALNHDGSLLAYAISYDWSKGHSAMTPGTPNTLMLHRNRAR' A
#
# COMPACT_ATOMS: atom_id res chain seq x y z
N MET A 1 9.57 -6.27 -11.53
CA MET A 1 9.27 -5.65 -10.21
C MET A 1 7.81 -5.90 -9.87
N ILE A 2 7.53 -6.29 -8.64
CA ILE A 2 6.19 -6.49 -8.08
C ILE A 2 6.02 -5.54 -6.89
N ILE A 3 4.82 -4.97 -6.75
CA ILE A 3 4.47 -4.12 -5.61
C ILE A 3 3.29 -4.78 -4.89
N THR A 4 3.45 -5.06 -3.61
CA THR A 4 2.42 -5.66 -2.74
C THR A 4 2.15 -4.77 -1.55
N ALA A 5 0.93 -4.79 -1.03
CA ALA A 5 0.60 -4.17 0.23
C ALA A 5 -0.41 -5.02 1.00
N GLY A 6 -0.57 -4.76 2.30
CA GLY A 6 -1.44 -5.57 3.13
C GLY A 6 -1.97 -4.90 4.40
N SER A 7 -2.61 -5.74 5.22
CA SER A 7 -3.27 -5.35 6.48
C SER A 7 -2.30 -4.89 7.56
N ASP A 8 -1.00 -5.16 7.40
CA ASP A 8 0.09 -4.67 8.24
C ASP A 8 0.45 -3.19 7.96
N GLY A 9 -0.16 -2.59 6.93
CA GLY A 9 0.05 -1.19 6.57
C GLY A 9 1.35 -0.96 5.78
N PHE A 10 2.03 -2.02 5.33
CA PHE A 10 3.23 -1.90 4.51
C PHE A 10 2.94 -2.00 3.02
N ILE A 11 3.79 -1.33 2.23
CA ILE A 11 3.89 -1.50 0.78
C ILE A 11 5.33 -1.93 0.46
N GLU A 12 5.49 -3.08 -0.17
CA GLU A 12 6.79 -3.66 -0.49
C GLU A 12 7.02 -3.71 -2.00
N PHE A 13 8.21 -3.31 -2.41
CA PHE A 13 8.70 -3.39 -3.77
C PHE A 13 9.69 -4.54 -3.86
N ARG A 14 9.36 -5.54 -4.68
CA ARG A 14 10.16 -6.75 -4.86
C ARG A 14 10.70 -6.81 -6.27
N ASP A 15 12.00 -7.05 -6.38
CA ASP A 15 12.66 -7.31 -7.64
C ASP A 15 12.48 -8.81 -7.98
N THR A 16 11.97 -9.07 -9.19
CA THR A 16 11.68 -10.41 -9.69
C THR A 16 12.93 -11.13 -10.20
N GLU A 17 13.95 -10.39 -10.63
CA GLU A 17 15.22 -10.93 -11.12
C GLU A 17 16.12 -11.32 -9.95
N THR A 18 16.31 -10.40 -9.00
CA THR A 18 17.14 -10.65 -7.81
C THR A 18 16.38 -11.36 -6.69
N ARG A 19 15.05 -11.49 -6.82
CA ARG A 19 14.13 -12.06 -5.81
C ARG A 19 14.19 -11.36 -4.44
N GLY A 20 14.73 -10.15 -4.41
CA GLY A 20 14.96 -9.37 -3.19
C GLY A 20 13.90 -8.30 -2.94
N LEU A 21 13.84 -7.82 -1.69
CA LEU A 21 13.13 -6.60 -1.33
C LEU A 21 14.01 -5.40 -1.74
N THR A 22 13.50 -4.55 -2.63
CA THR A 22 14.22 -3.35 -3.09
C THR A 22 13.89 -2.15 -2.21
N ARG A 23 12.63 -2.03 -1.79
CA ARG A 23 12.12 -0.88 -1.02
C ARG A 23 10.87 -1.25 -0.25
N SER A 24 10.66 -0.59 0.89
CA SER A 24 9.40 -0.63 1.64
C SER A 24 8.91 0.78 1.97
N ILE A 25 7.59 0.95 2.05
CA ILE A 25 6.90 2.15 2.55
C ILE A 25 5.98 1.70 3.70
N GLY A 26 6.06 2.36 4.86
CA GLY A 26 5.16 2.09 5.98
C GLY A 26 5.87 2.00 7.34
N PRO A 27 5.13 1.60 8.39
CA PRO A 27 3.72 1.24 8.36
C PRO A 27 2.80 2.46 8.27
N ALA A 28 1.71 2.35 7.51
CA ALA A 28 0.59 3.29 7.56
C ALA A 28 -0.24 3.11 8.85
N PRO A 29 -1.03 4.11 9.28
CA PRO A 29 -1.85 4.01 10.49
C PRO A 29 -3.02 3.01 10.39
N ALA A 30 -3.29 2.46 9.20
CA ALA A 30 -4.32 1.45 8.95
C ALA A 30 -3.92 0.60 7.72
N PRO A 31 -4.62 -0.54 7.46
CA PRO A 31 -4.38 -1.38 6.30
C PRO A 31 -4.29 -0.63 4.97
N ILE A 32 -3.46 -1.15 4.07
CA ILE A 32 -3.46 -0.73 2.66
C ILE A 32 -4.40 -1.66 1.90
N SER A 33 -5.59 -1.17 1.56
CA SER A 33 -6.63 -1.99 0.92
C SER A 33 -6.48 -2.09 -0.61
N SER A 34 -5.79 -1.12 -1.22
CA SER A 34 -5.60 -1.05 -2.66
C SER A 34 -4.39 -0.21 -3.03
N LEU A 35 -3.78 -0.52 -4.16
CA LEU A 35 -2.68 0.24 -4.77
C LEU A 35 -2.75 0.18 -6.29
N ALA A 36 -2.21 1.21 -6.95
CA ALA A 36 -2.05 1.25 -8.39
C ALA A 36 -0.91 2.18 -8.79
N LEU A 37 -0.18 1.80 -9.83
CA LEU A 37 0.72 2.72 -10.53
C LEU A 37 -0.05 3.47 -11.61
N ASN A 38 0.33 4.71 -11.87
CA ASN A 38 -0.10 5.40 -13.08
C ASN A 38 0.60 4.82 -14.32
N HIS A 39 0.20 5.29 -15.51
CA HIS A 39 0.64 4.72 -16.80
C HIS A 39 2.17 4.63 -16.97
N ASP A 40 2.91 5.66 -16.56
CA ASP A 40 4.37 5.72 -16.69
C ASP A 40 5.11 5.20 -15.46
N GLY A 41 4.38 4.77 -14.42
CA GLY A 41 4.94 4.28 -13.17
C GLY A 41 5.62 5.33 -12.29
N SER A 42 5.52 6.63 -12.61
CA SER A 42 6.11 7.73 -11.82
C SER A 42 5.32 8.07 -10.55
N LEU A 43 4.09 7.58 -10.42
CA LEU A 43 3.22 7.78 -9.27
C LEU A 43 2.64 6.45 -8.80
N LEU A 44 2.75 6.20 -7.51
CA LEU A 44 2.03 5.13 -6.81
C LEU A 44 0.88 5.75 -6.02
N ALA A 45 -0.34 5.35 -6.36
CA ALA A 45 -1.53 5.62 -5.57
C ALA A 45 -1.82 4.44 -4.64
N TYR A 46 -2.23 4.72 -3.40
CA TYR A 46 -2.66 3.67 -2.47
C TYR A 46 -3.72 4.19 -1.49
N ALA A 47 -4.59 3.29 -1.05
CA ALA A 47 -5.69 3.59 -0.12
C ALA A 47 -5.37 3.06 1.28
N ILE A 48 -5.37 3.96 2.26
CA ILE A 48 -5.32 3.62 3.68
C ILE A 48 -6.78 3.53 4.17
N SER A 49 -7.25 2.32 4.41
CA SER A 49 -8.62 2.06 4.85
C SER A 49 -8.73 0.70 5.52
N TYR A 50 -9.60 0.57 6.51
CA TYR A 50 -9.88 -0.72 7.11
C TYR A 50 -10.38 -1.73 6.07
N ASP A 51 -9.75 -2.91 6.03
CA ASP A 51 -9.96 -3.96 5.02
C ASP A 51 -10.76 -5.16 5.55
N TRP A 52 -11.38 -5.02 6.73
CA TRP A 52 -12.13 -6.07 7.41
C TRP A 52 -11.31 -7.23 7.99
N SER A 53 -9.98 -7.13 8.01
CA SER A 53 -9.07 -8.18 8.54
C SER A 53 -9.34 -8.61 9.99
N LYS A 54 -10.09 -7.82 10.77
CA LYS A 54 -10.48 -8.10 12.17
C LYS A 54 -12.01 -8.15 12.39
N GLY A 55 -12.79 -8.24 11.31
CA GLY A 55 -14.25 -8.29 11.35
C GLY A 55 -14.94 -6.99 11.82
N HIS A 56 -16.27 -7.07 11.93
CA HIS A 56 -17.12 -5.90 12.23
C HIS A 56 -16.75 -5.15 13.51
N SER A 57 -16.36 -5.88 14.56
CA SER A 57 -16.06 -5.29 15.88
C SER A 57 -14.88 -4.32 15.87
N ALA A 58 -13.98 -4.41 14.89
CA ALA A 58 -12.85 -3.49 14.73
C ALA A 58 -13.15 -2.33 13.77
N MET A 59 -14.31 -2.31 13.11
CA MET A 59 -14.76 -1.18 12.30
C MET A 59 -15.45 -0.14 13.17
N THR A 60 -14.77 0.96 13.45
CA THR A 60 -15.36 2.10 14.16
C THR A 60 -15.99 3.10 13.18
N PRO A 61 -17.25 3.53 13.39
CA PRO A 61 -17.83 4.65 12.66
C PRO A 61 -16.93 5.89 12.77
N GLY A 62 -16.72 6.59 11.66
CA GLY A 62 -15.85 7.77 11.61
C GLY A 62 -14.37 7.48 11.36
N THR A 63 -13.96 6.20 11.19
CA THR A 63 -12.61 5.88 10.72
C THR A 63 -12.39 6.48 9.32
N PRO A 64 -11.38 7.35 9.13
CA PRO A 64 -11.17 8.01 7.85
C PRO A 64 -10.58 7.04 6.83
N ASN A 65 -11.03 7.16 5.58
CA ASN A 65 -10.38 6.55 4.42
C ASN A 65 -9.54 7.61 3.72
N THR A 66 -8.26 7.32 3.51
CA THR A 66 -7.33 8.28 2.91
C THR A 66 -6.70 7.72 1.65
N LEU A 67 -6.73 8.49 0.56
CA LEU A 67 -5.97 8.22 -0.66
C LEU A 67 -4.64 8.96 -0.60
N MET A 68 -3.55 8.23 -0.82
CA MET A 68 -2.19 8.76 -0.83
C MET A 68 -1.59 8.66 -2.22
N LEU A 69 -0.77 9.66 -2.57
CA LEU A 69 0.05 9.65 -3.79
C LEU A 69 1.52 9.72 -3.39
N HIS A 70 2.32 8.80 -3.91
CA HIS A 70 3.75 8.75 -3.70
C HIS A 70 4.46 8.89 -5.04
N ARG A 71 5.39 9.84 -5.15
CA ARG A 71 6.29 9.91 -6.31
C ARG A 71 7.20 8.70 -6.32
N ASN A 72 7.03 7.86 -7.33
CA ASN A 72 7.87 6.70 -7.58
C ASN A 72 8.95 7.11 -8.59
N ARG A 73 10.22 6.98 -8.21
CA ARG A 73 11.30 7.18 -9.18
C ARG A 73 11.48 5.85 -9.91
N ALA A 74 11.03 5.79 -11.16
CA ALA A 74 11.49 4.75 -12.07
C ALA A 74 13.03 4.87 -12.16
N ARG A 75 13.73 3.75 -11.94
CA ARG A 75 15.17 3.68 -12.23
C ARG A 75 15.37 3.56 -13.73
#